data_AF-A0A0T1W7J5-F1
#
_entry.id   AF-A0A0T1W7J5-F1
#
_cell.length_a   1.000
_cell.length_b   1.000
_cell.length_c   1.000
_cell.angle_alpha   90.00
_cell.angle_beta   90.00
_cell.angle_gamma   90.00
#
_symmetry.space_group_name_H-M   'P 1'
#
loop_
_entity.id
_entity.type
_entity.pdbx_description
1 polymer ?
#
loop_
_entity_poly.entity_id
_entity_poly.type
_entity_poly.pdbx_seq_one_letter_code
_entity_poly.pdbx_strand_id
1 'polypeptide(L)'
;MTINQEIREVPAAQMRTEAVRVLHELNESTKAQQAFLNSCGDATWISDDERRAIRWLLSALVEHRRRVRITARMWRTLSPTESVGSELVSDTADLLDESRYFAPFIDEWRSAVIGQTRLERKRFWRNMIELAEQNLGDRDAAESCASAG
;
A
#
# COMPACT_ATOMS: atom_id res chain seq x y z
N MET A 1 -40.72 -21.89 -28.97
CA MET A 1 -39.90 -22.27 -27.82
C MET A 1 -39.14 -21.03 -27.38
N THR A 2 -39.70 -20.28 -26.44
CA THR A 2 -39.13 -19.04 -25.93
C THR A 2 -38.26 -19.41 -24.72
N ILE A 3 -36.95 -19.29 -24.86
CA ILE A 3 -36.02 -19.42 -23.74
C ILE A 3 -36.17 -18.12 -22.95
N ASN A 4 -37.03 -18.15 -21.94
CA ASN A 4 -37.05 -17.14 -20.89
C ASN A 4 -35.76 -17.31 -20.09
N GLN A 5 -34.73 -16.61 -20.53
CA GLN A 5 -33.50 -16.43 -19.79
C GLN A 5 -33.85 -15.49 -18.64
N GLU A 6 -34.25 -16.06 -17.49
CA GLU A 6 -34.32 -15.34 -16.23
C GLU A 6 -32.92 -14.78 -15.94
N ILE A 7 -32.69 -13.54 -16.39
CA ILE A 7 -31.70 -12.68 -15.78
C ILE A 7 -32.17 -12.58 -14.33
N ARG A 8 -31.56 -13.36 -13.44
CA ARG A 8 -31.73 -13.20 -12.00
C ARG A 8 -31.27 -11.79 -11.66
N GLU A 9 -32.21 -10.84 -11.70
CA GLU A 9 -32.00 -9.50 -11.17
C GLU A 9 -31.57 -9.68 -9.71
N VAL A 10 -30.31 -9.39 -9.42
CA VAL A 10 -29.85 -9.30 -8.04
C VAL A 10 -30.72 -8.23 -7.38
N PRO A 11 -31.49 -8.55 -6.32
CA PRO A 11 -32.38 -7.59 -5.71
C PRO A 11 -31.60 -6.32 -5.36
N ALA A 12 -32.13 -5.14 -5.66
CA ALA A 12 -31.44 -3.86 -5.44
C ALA A 12 -30.89 -3.71 -4.01
N ALA A 13 -31.53 -4.35 -3.02
CA ALA A 13 -31.03 -4.45 -1.64
C ALA A 13 -29.70 -5.23 -1.54
N GLN A 14 -29.61 -6.41 -2.17
CA GLN A 14 -28.41 -7.24 -2.15
C GLN A 14 -27.25 -6.58 -2.91
N MET A 15 -27.53 -5.94 -4.04
CA MET A 15 -26.52 -5.18 -4.80
C MET A 15 -25.96 -4.01 -3.98
N ARG A 16 -26.81 -3.30 -3.24
CA ARG A 16 -26.38 -2.22 -2.33
C ARG A 16 -25.47 -2.72 -1.22
N THR A 17 -25.87 -3.80 -0.53
CA THR A 17 -25.06 -4.38 0.55
C THR A 17 -23.68 -4.79 0.03
N GLU A 18 -23.63 -5.42 -1.13
CA GLU A 18 -22.38 -5.86 -1.73
C GLU A 18 -21.50 -4.69 -2.19
N ALA A 19 -22.08 -3.69 -2.87
CA ALA A 19 -21.34 -2.51 -3.29
C ALA A 19 -20.74 -1.75 -2.10
N VAL A 20 -21.48 -1.59 -1.00
CA VAL A 20 -20.99 -0.95 0.22
C VAL A 20 -19.84 -1.77 0.85
N ARG A 21 -19.95 -3.10 0.88
CA ARG A 21 -18.91 -3.99 1.39
C ARG A 21 -17.62 -3.86 0.56
N VAL A 22 -17.74 -4.02 -0.75
CA VAL A 22 -16.62 -3.97 -1.69
C VAL A 22 -15.92 -2.60 -1.65
N LEU A 23 -16.67 -1.50 -1.64
CA LEU A 23 -16.09 -0.16 -1.55
C LEU A 23 -15.44 0.10 -0.18
N HIS A 24 -15.93 -0.53 0.90
CA HIS A 24 -15.27 -0.45 2.19
C HIS A 24 -13.92 -1.16 2.19
N GLU A 25 -13.87 -2.38 1.66
CA GLU A 25 -12.64 -3.17 1.49
C GLU A 25 -11.62 -2.42 0.63
N LEU A 26 -12.07 -1.83 -0.48
CA LEU A 26 -11.24 -1.01 -1.36
C LEU A 26 -10.67 0.21 -0.64
N ASN A 27 -11.47 0.90 0.17
CA ASN A 27 -10.98 2.04 0.97
C ASN A 27 -9.92 1.62 1.99
N GLU A 28 -10.09 0.49 2.70
CA GLU A 28 -9.08 0.04 3.67
C GLU A 28 -7.79 -0.43 2.97
N SER A 29 -7.90 -1.12 1.83
CA SER A 29 -6.75 -1.46 1.00
C SER A 29 -5.99 -0.21 0.54
N THR A 30 -6.69 0.76 -0.06
CA THR A 30 -6.07 2.01 -0.55
C THR A 30 -5.42 2.80 0.60
N LYS A 31 -6.05 2.83 1.79
CA LYS A 31 -5.49 3.46 2.99
C LYS A 31 -4.20 2.78 3.44
N ALA A 32 -4.12 1.45 3.41
CA ALA A 32 -2.91 0.71 3.74
C ALA A 32 -1.77 1.00 2.74
N GLN A 33 -2.09 1.12 1.46
CA GLN A 33 -1.13 1.51 0.42
C GLN A 33 -0.60 2.94 0.64
N GLN A 34 -1.49 3.91 0.95
CA GLN A 34 -1.09 5.27 1.29
C GLN A 34 -0.15 5.32 2.51
N ALA A 35 -0.47 4.56 3.57
CA ALA A 35 0.38 4.50 4.76
C ALA A 35 1.77 3.93 4.45
N PHE A 36 1.84 2.90 3.61
CA PHE A 36 3.11 2.31 3.17
C PHE A 36 3.97 3.31 2.39
N LEU A 37 3.39 4.02 1.42
CA LEU A 37 4.14 5.05 0.67
C LEU A 37 4.59 6.21 1.56
N ASN A 38 3.74 6.66 2.48
CA ASN A 38 4.11 7.69 3.46
C ASN A 38 5.30 7.26 4.33
N SER A 39 5.36 5.99 4.76
CA SER A 39 6.51 5.49 5.53
C SER A 39 7.83 5.47 4.76
N CYS A 40 7.79 5.58 3.43
CA CYS A 40 8.99 5.63 2.60
C CYS A 40 9.55 7.06 2.43
N GLY A 41 8.82 8.11 2.81
CA GLY A 41 9.15 9.51 2.44
C GLY A 41 10.54 10.00 2.89
N ASP A 42 11.02 9.50 4.04
CA ASP A 42 12.27 9.94 4.67
C ASP A 42 13.44 8.97 4.46
N ALA A 43 13.23 7.89 3.69
CA ALA A 43 14.27 6.91 3.43
C ALA A 43 15.47 7.55 2.69
N THR A 44 16.67 7.39 3.22
CA THR A 44 17.90 8.00 2.70
C THR A 44 18.38 7.36 1.40
N TRP A 45 17.95 6.13 1.12
CA TRP A 45 18.26 5.38 -0.10
C TRP A 45 17.35 5.73 -1.28
N ILE A 46 16.33 6.57 -1.09
CA ILE A 46 15.44 7.04 -2.16
C ILE A 46 15.97 8.36 -2.72
N SER A 47 16.17 8.40 -4.04
CA SER A 47 16.56 9.60 -4.79
C SER A 47 15.43 10.62 -4.88
N ASP A 48 15.75 11.86 -5.26
CA ASP A 48 14.74 12.93 -5.35
C ASP A 48 13.66 12.66 -6.42
N ASP A 49 14.05 12.04 -7.53
CA ASP A 49 13.12 11.65 -8.60
C ASP A 49 12.17 10.53 -8.14
N GLU A 50 12.70 9.53 -7.43
CA GLU A 50 11.87 8.48 -6.82
C GLU A 50 10.93 9.07 -5.75
N ARG A 51 11.41 9.99 -4.89
CA ARG A 51 10.54 10.71 -3.94
C ARG A 51 9.44 11.49 -4.66
N ARG A 52 9.74 12.09 -5.81
CA ARG A 52 8.74 12.80 -6.62
C ARG A 52 7.69 11.83 -7.18
N ALA A 53 8.11 10.69 -7.70
CA ALA A 53 7.21 9.64 -8.18
C ALA A 53 6.31 9.11 -7.05
N ILE A 54 6.86 8.84 -5.86
CA ILE A 54 6.10 8.42 -4.68
C ILE A 54 5.06 9.47 -4.30
N ARG A 55 5.43 10.76 -4.28
CA ARG A 55 4.47 11.85 -3.99
C ARG A 55 3.33 11.89 -5.00
N TRP A 56 3.62 11.71 -6.29
CA TRP A 56 2.59 11.70 -7.34
C TRP A 56 1.65 10.50 -7.20
N LEU A 57 2.20 9.31 -6.96
CA LEU A 57 1.41 8.11 -6.71
C LEU A 57 0.55 8.25 -5.45
N LEU A 58 1.10 8.85 -4.39
CA LEU A 58 0.36 9.15 -3.17
C LEU A 58 -0.81 10.12 -3.44
N SER A 59 -0.61 11.17 -4.24
CA SER A 59 -1.69 12.07 -4.64
C SER A 59 -2.79 11.34 -5.41
N ALA A 60 -2.43 10.45 -6.34
CA ALA A 60 -3.39 9.64 -7.08
C ALA A 60 -4.20 8.72 -6.16
N LEU A 61 -3.53 8.03 -5.21
CA LEU A 61 -4.20 7.16 -4.24
C LEU A 61 -5.11 7.95 -3.28
N VAL A 62 -4.72 9.17 -2.89
CA VAL A 62 -5.54 10.05 -2.04
C VAL A 62 -6.84 10.43 -2.76
N GLU A 63 -6.75 10.83 -4.03
CA GLU A 63 -7.94 11.18 -4.82
C GLU A 63 -8.79 9.94 -5.11
N HIS A 64 -8.18 8.80 -5.46
CA HIS A 64 -8.90 7.54 -5.62
C HIS A 64 -9.69 7.16 -4.36
N ARG A 65 -9.04 7.20 -3.19
CA ARG A 65 -9.71 6.92 -1.90
C ARG A 65 -10.83 7.91 -1.59
N ARG A 66 -10.67 9.19 -1.95
CA ARG A 66 -11.71 10.20 -1.80
C ARG A 66 -12.94 9.82 -2.63
N ARG A 67 -12.74 9.47 -3.91
CA ARG A 67 -13.82 9.01 -4.81
C ARG A 67 -14.52 7.75 -4.26
N VAL A 68 -13.76 6.74 -3.82
CA VAL A 68 -14.31 5.55 -3.15
C VAL A 68 -15.21 5.90 -1.97
N ARG A 69 -14.78 6.84 -1.11
CA ARG A 69 -15.60 7.28 0.04
C ARG A 69 -16.88 8.00 -0.38
N ILE A 70 -16.83 8.81 -1.44
CA ILE A 70 -17.99 9.52 -1.98
C ILE A 70 -18.98 8.50 -2.55
N THR A 71 -18.53 7.62 -3.44
CA THR A 71 -19.36 6.56 -4.05
C THR A 71 -19.96 5.65 -2.98
N ALA A 72 -19.19 5.23 -1.98
CA ALA A 72 -19.70 4.43 -0.86
C ALA A 72 -20.75 5.18 -0.03
N ARG A 73 -20.66 6.51 0.07
CA ARG A 73 -21.69 7.32 0.72
C ARG A 73 -22.96 7.33 -0.11
N MET A 74 -22.87 7.52 -1.42
CA MET A 74 -24.01 7.51 -2.34
C MET A 74 -24.78 6.19 -2.25
N TRP A 75 -24.07 5.05 -2.27
CA TRP A 75 -24.69 3.73 -2.07
C TRP A 75 -25.44 3.59 -0.74
N ARG A 76 -24.90 4.15 0.36
CA ARG A 76 -25.54 4.10 1.69
C ARG A 76 -26.75 5.01 1.83
N THR A 77 -26.82 6.09 1.03
CA THR A 77 -27.92 7.06 1.10
C THR A 77 -29.12 6.69 0.24
N LEU A 78 -29.01 5.66 -0.62
CA LEU A 78 -30.12 5.17 -1.43
C LEU A 78 -31.26 4.65 -0.55
N SER A 79 -32.49 5.11 -0.81
CA SER A 79 -33.66 4.62 -0.08
C SER A 79 -33.97 3.17 -0.46
N PRO A 80 -34.45 2.29 0.44
CA PRO A 80 -34.70 0.88 0.14
C PRO A 80 -35.58 0.61 -1.10
N THR A 81 -36.45 1.56 -1.44
CA THR A 81 -37.36 1.51 -2.60
C THR A 81 -36.82 2.19 -3.86
N GLU A 82 -35.70 2.91 -3.76
CA GLU A 82 -35.07 3.62 -4.87
C GLU A 82 -34.34 2.66 -5.81
N SER A 83 -34.57 2.83 -7.11
CA SER A 83 -33.84 2.12 -8.15
C SER A 83 -32.38 2.58 -8.19
N VAL A 84 -31.46 1.64 -8.32
CA VAL A 84 -30.04 1.99 -8.47
C VAL A 84 -29.81 2.54 -9.88
N GLY A 85 -29.31 3.77 -9.96
CA GLY A 85 -28.93 4.39 -11.23
C GLY A 85 -27.71 3.70 -11.87
N SER A 86 -27.72 3.59 -13.21
CA SER A 86 -26.61 3.00 -13.98
C SER A 86 -25.29 3.74 -13.80
N GLU A 87 -25.33 5.05 -13.61
CA GLU A 87 -24.15 5.90 -13.35
C GLU A 87 -23.41 5.46 -12.08
N LEU A 88 -24.13 5.24 -10.97
CA LEU A 88 -23.52 4.81 -9.71
C LEU A 88 -22.88 3.42 -9.83
N VAL A 89 -23.48 2.52 -10.62
CA VAL A 89 -22.91 1.20 -10.92
C VAL A 89 -21.64 1.35 -11.76
N SER A 90 -21.66 2.20 -12.79
CA SER A 90 -20.50 2.50 -13.64
C SER A 90 -19.35 3.09 -12.83
N ASP A 91 -19.61 4.11 -12.01
CA ASP A 91 -18.61 4.72 -11.14
C ASP A 91 -17.97 3.70 -10.20
N THR A 92 -18.77 2.74 -9.71
CA THR A 92 -18.27 1.67 -8.85
C THR A 92 -17.36 0.72 -9.63
N ALA A 93 -17.71 0.38 -10.86
CA ALA A 93 -16.89 -0.46 -11.73
C ALA A 93 -15.56 0.23 -12.08
N ASP A 94 -15.61 1.52 -12.43
CA ASP A 94 -14.42 2.32 -12.76
C ASP A 94 -13.44 2.38 -11.58
N LEU A 95 -13.95 2.55 -10.36
CA LEU A 95 -13.11 2.52 -9.15
C LEU A 95 -12.48 1.13 -8.92
N LEU A 96 -13.20 0.06 -9.20
CA LEU A 96 -12.66 -1.29 -9.07
C LEU A 96 -11.58 -1.57 -10.12
N ASP A 97 -11.77 -1.10 -11.35
CA ASP A 97 -10.79 -1.24 -12.41
C ASP A 97 -9.55 -0.36 -12.17
N GLU A 98 -9.72 0.88 -11.72
CA GLU A 98 -8.62 1.74 -11.28
C GLU A 98 -7.75 1.04 -10.21
N SER A 99 -8.37 0.39 -9.23
CA SER A 99 -7.65 -0.34 -8.19
C SER A 99 -6.78 -1.48 -8.73
N ARG A 100 -7.19 -2.12 -9.84
CA ARG A 100 -6.42 -3.20 -10.47
C ARG A 100 -5.12 -2.69 -11.09
N TYR A 101 -5.07 -1.43 -11.48
CA TYR A 101 -3.84 -0.80 -11.97
C TYR A 101 -2.88 -0.45 -10.84
N PHE A 102 -3.37 0.02 -9.68
CA PHE A 102 -2.49 0.40 -8.58
C PHE A 102 -1.80 -0.78 -7.90
N ALA A 103 -2.52 -1.89 -7.67
CA ALA A 103 -2.03 -2.97 -6.81
C ALA A 103 -0.69 -3.60 -7.27
N PRO A 104 -0.49 -3.97 -8.55
CA PRO A 104 0.75 -4.59 -9.00
C PRO A 104 1.98 -3.69 -8.81
N PHE A 105 1.86 -2.39 -9.14
CA PHE A 105 2.97 -1.45 -8.98
C PHE A 105 3.33 -1.22 -7.50
N ILE A 106 2.32 -1.18 -6.61
CA ILE A 106 2.57 -1.07 -5.17
C ILE A 106 3.23 -2.33 -4.62
N ASP A 107 2.88 -3.51 -5.11
CA ASP A 107 3.47 -4.79 -4.67
C ASP A 107 4.93 -4.93 -5.16
N GLU A 108 5.21 -4.52 -6.39
CA GLU A 108 6.57 -4.43 -6.92
C GLU A 108 7.42 -3.47 -6.09
N TRP A 109 6.90 -2.26 -5.85
CA TRP A 109 7.56 -1.26 -5.01
C TRP A 109 7.81 -1.80 -3.59
N ARG A 110 6.80 -2.44 -2.98
CA ARG A 110 6.92 -3.06 -1.64
C ARG A 110 8.04 -4.10 -1.60
N SER A 111 8.13 -4.94 -2.62
CA SER A 111 9.15 -5.98 -2.71
C SER A 111 10.56 -5.37 -2.80
N ALA A 112 10.72 -4.31 -3.59
CA ALA A 112 11.99 -3.57 -3.69
C ALA A 112 12.39 -2.94 -2.35
N VAL A 113 11.47 -2.25 -1.66
CA VAL A 113 11.71 -1.60 -0.36
C VAL A 113 12.12 -2.62 0.71
N ILE A 114 11.42 -3.75 0.79
CA ILE A 114 11.74 -4.83 1.75
C ILE A 114 13.13 -5.40 1.45
N GLY A 115 13.44 -5.61 0.16
CA GLY A 115 14.76 -6.04 -0.29
C GLY A 115 15.87 -5.10 0.20
N GLN A 116 15.69 -3.80 -0.02
CA GLN A 116 16.68 -2.79 0.39
C GLN A 116 16.84 -2.72 1.91
N THR A 117 15.74 -2.72 2.65
CA THR A 117 15.75 -2.71 4.12
C THR A 117 16.53 -3.90 4.69
N ARG A 118 16.41 -5.07 4.05
CA ARG A 118 17.16 -6.27 4.45
C ARG A 118 18.66 -6.13 4.20
N LEU A 119 19.07 -5.49 3.12
CA LEU A 119 20.48 -5.24 2.82
C LEU A 119 21.10 -4.24 3.82
N GLU A 120 20.41 -3.13 4.10
CA GLU A 120 20.88 -2.12 5.07
C GLU A 120 21.01 -2.71 6.47
N ARG A 121 20.03 -3.51 6.92
CA ARG A 121 20.10 -4.19 8.22
C ARG A 121 21.32 -5.11 8.31
N LYS A 122 21.60 -5.90 7.26
CA LYS A 122 22.80 -6.76 7.24
C LYS A 122 24.09 -5.95 7.28
N ARG A 123 24.15 -4.84 6.52
CA ARG A 123 25.31 -3.94 6.51
C ARG A 123 25.55 -3.31 7.88
N PHE A 124 24.49 -2.83 8.53
CA PHE A 124 24.56 -2.25 9.87
C PHE A 124 25.19 -3.21 10.89
N TRP A 125 24.67 -4.45 10.97
CA TRP A 125 25.21 -5.44 11.92
C TRP A 125 26.65 -5.84 11.60
N ARG A 126 27.02 -5.91 10.32
CA ARG A 126 28.41 -6.15 9.92
C ARG A 126 29.32 -5.01 10.38
N ASN A 127 28.95 -3.76 10.10
CA ASN A 127 29.72 -2.58 10.52
C ASN A 127 29.85 -2.51 12.05
N MET A 128 28.83 -2.91 12.80
CA MET A 128 28.89 -2.99 14.26
C MET A 128 29.90 -4.03 14.76
N ILE A 129 29.97 -5.19 14.09
CA ILE A 129 30.97 -6.22 14.39
C ILE A 129 32.37 -5.72 14.04
N GLU A 130 32.57 -5.16 12.84
CA GLU A 130 33.86 -4.59 12.42
C GLU A 130 34.34 -3.50 13.38
N LEU A 131 33.43 -2.62 13.83
CA LEU A 131 33.73 -1.60 14.83
C LEU A 131 34.12 -2.23 16.18
N ALA A 132 33.41 -3.26 16.63
CA ALA A 132 33.74 -3.96 17.87
C ALA A 132 35.10 -4.66 17.77
N GLU A 133 35.40 -5.32 16.65
CA GLU A 133 36.68 -5.97 16.38
C GLU A 133 37.83 -4.97 16.35
N GLN A 134 37.67 -3.81 15.71
CA GLN A 134 38.69 -2.75 15.72
C GLN A 134 38.99 -2.24 17.13
N ASN A 135 37.95 -2.04 17.96
CA ASN A 135 38.12 -1.52 19.32
C ASN A 135 38.62 -2.58 20.32
N LEU A 136 38.42 -3.87 20.03
CA LEU A 136 38.89 -4.97 20.87
C LEU A 136 40.27 -5.49 20.44
N GLY A 137 40.59 -5.45 19.13
CA GLY A 137 41.87 -5.91 18.57
C GLY A 137 43.06 -5.02 18.89
N ASP A 138 42.83 -3.74 19.22
CA ASP A 138 43.89 -2.81 19.67
C ASP A 138 44.31 -3.03 21.14
N ARG A 139 43.59 -3.87 21.92
CA ARG A 139 43.94 -4.13 23.32
C ARG A 139 45.09 -5.12 23.51
N ASP A 140 45.25 -6.10 22.60
CA ASP A 140 46.23 -7.18 22.77
C ASP A 140 47.68 -6.75 22.46
N ALA A 141 47.89 -5.71 21.65
CA ALA A 141 49.24 -5.20 21.35
C ALA A 141 49.82 -4.32 22.47
N ALA A 142 48.97 -3.66 23.26
CA ALA A 142 49.41 -2.78 24.34
C ALA A 142 49.74 -3.54 25.64
N GLU A 143 49.05 -4.64 25.94
CA GLU A 143 49.30 -5.45 27.14
C GLU A 143 50.51 -6.40 26.99
N SER A 144 50.88 -6.77 25.76
CA SER A 144 52.09 -7.58 25.51
C SER A 144 53.41 -6.82 25.75
N CYS A 145 53.41 -5.48 25.71
CA CYS A 145 54.61 -4.67 25.98
C CYS A 145 54.73 -4.23 27.45
N ALA A 146 53.65 -4.29 28.24
CA ALA A 146 53.66 -3.91 29.65
C ALA A 146 54.14 -5.02 30.60
N SER A 147 54.33 -6.24 30.09
CA SER A 147 54.78 -7.41 30.89
C SER A 147 56.26 -7.78 30.69
N ALA A 148 57.04 -6.95 29.98
CA ALA A 148 58.45 -7.18 29.67
C ALA A 148 59.43 -6.15 30.28
N GLY A 149 59.00 -5.42 31.32
CA GLY A 149 59.83 -4.46 32.07
C GLY A 149 60.04 -4.88 33.51
#